data_AF-A0A3M0CVL6-F1
#
_entry.id   AF-A0A3M0CVL6-F1
#
_cell.length_a   1.000
_cell.length_b   1.000
_cell.length_c   1.000
_cell.angle_alpha   90.00
_cell.angle_beta   90.00
_cell.angle_gamma   90.00
#
_symmetry.space_group_name_H-M   'P 1'
#
loop_
_entity.id
_entity.type
_entity.pdbx_description
1 polymer ?
#
loop_
_entity_poly.entity_id
_entity_poly.type
_entity_poly.pdbx_seq_one_letter_code
_entity_poly.pdbx_strand_id
1 'polypeptide(L)'
;MSYAIGLVGKPSVGKSTFFNAATMNDVPEGAYPFTTIDPSVGEAYVRVACAAPEFDETCTPSVGYCDDGTRFVPVQLVDVAGLIPGAHEGKGLGNQFLSDLNEADVLVHVVDFSGKTDLEGEPTEGHDPRDDIDFLENELDMWYLGILEKGIERFESKYHGADASIEADLAEQMSAFRTNEDEIKQIILSEGLDLDPSTWDEADRESLAREIRKRTKPMVIAANKIDDPAAAENFADIAADPAYDHLPIVPASAHAEKALKAADEAGRIDYTPGADDFDLVDDVSEEQAAGLEQIRSLLDEHGGTGVQSSLEAALFDALDLIAVFPGSDDGSTSEKGRFRDCFLLPAGSTTEDFANHIHTDLGDGLLHGIDCRSSRQIGGGHELDDRDVVELVTTN
;
A
#
# COMPACT_ATOMS: atom_id res chain seq x y z
N MET A 1 4.94 13.34 -1.62
CA MET A 1 3.70 12.78 -2.25
C MET A 1 3.09 11.80 -1.26
N SER A 2 1.77 11.69 -1.16
CA SER A 2 1.11 10.62 -0.39
C SER A 2 0.90 9.40 -1.29
N TYR A 3 1.23 8.21 -0.80
CA TYR A 3 0.94 6.95 -1.48
C TYR A 3 -0.56 6.64 -1.39
N ALA A 4 -1.11 6.05 -2.45
CA ALA A 4 -2.48 5.60 -2.50
C ALA A 4 -2.59 4.08 -2.47
N ILE A 5 -3.37 3.54 -1.53
CA ILE A 5 -3.66 2.12 -1.41
C ILE A 5 -5.04 1.86 -2.00
N GLY A 6 -5.12 1.02 -3.04
CA GLY A 6 -6.37 0.62 -3.66
C GLY A 6 -6.95 -0.62 -2.98
N LEU A 7 -8.12 -0.49 -2.36
CA LEU A 7 -8.82 -1.60 -1.74
C LEU A 7 -9.69 -2.31 -2.78
N VAL A 8 -9.35 -3.56 -3.08
CA VAL A 8 -10.04 -4.39 -4.08
C VAL A 8 -10.60 -5.66 -3.44
N GLY A 9 -11.69 -6.18 -4.01
CA GLY A 9 -12.35 -7.36 -3.47
C GLY A 9 -13.75 -7.51 -4.02
N LYS A 10 -14.25 -8.73 -3.99
CA LYS A 10 -15.60 -9.07 -4.44
C LYS A 10 -16.66 -8.50 -3.49
N PRO A 11 -17.94 -8.46 -3.90
CA PRO A 11 -19.02 -8.17 -2.97
C PRO A 11 -19.00 -9.13 -1.77
N SER A 12 -19.51 -8.70 -0.61
CA SER A 12 -19.70 -9.53 0.59
C SER A 12 -18.44 -10.11 1.28
N VAL A 13 -17.23 -9.87 0.75
CA VAL A 13 -15.96 -10.31 1.39
C VAL A 13 -15.56 -9.46 2.60
N GLY A 14 -16.24 -8.33 2.82
CA GLY A 14 -15.96 -7.39 3.91
C GLY A 14 -15.19 -6.13 3.51
N LYS A 15 -14.97 -5.89 2.21
CA LYS A 15 -14.27 -4.70 1.66
C LYS A 15 -14.72 -3.37 2.28
N SER A 16 -16.02 -3.05 2.27
CA SER A 16 -16.52 -1.79 2.85
C SER A 16 -16.38 -1.74 4.37
N THR A 17 -16.39 -2.90 5.05
CA THR A 17 -16.13 -2.94 6.49
C THR A 17 -14.65 -2.67 6.76
N PHE A 18 -13.76 -3.26 5.95
CA PHE A 18 -12.33 -3.02 5.99
C PHE A 18 -12.01 -1.55 5.72
N PHE A 19 -12.58 -0.95 4.67
CA PHE A 19 -12.41 0.47 4.36
C PHE A 19 -12.77 1.36 5.56
N ASN A 20 -13.97 1.18 6.13
CA ASN A 20 -14.42 1.96 7.29
C ASN A 20 -13.61 1.68 8.56
N ALA A 21 -13.07 0.47 8.71
CA ALA A 21 -12.22 0.09 9.83
C ALA A 21 -10.80 0.66 9.66
N ALA A 22 -10.32 0.82 8.43
CA ALA A 22 -9.00 1.36 8.11
C ALA A 22 -8.98 2.90 8.15
N THR A 23 -10.05 3.56 7.74
CA THR A 23 -10.17 5.01 7.80
C THR A 23 -10.43 5.49 9.23
N MET A 24 -9.92 6.67 9.58
CA MET A 24 -10.28 7.37 10.81
C MET A 24 -11.34 8.43 10.48
N ASN A 25 -12.55 8.28 11.02
CA ASN A 25 -13.60 9.30 10.87
C ASN A 25 -13.47 10.48 11.86
N ASP A 26 -12.46 10.46 12.74
CA ASP A 26 -12.40 11.31 13.94
C ASP A 26 -11.31 12.39 13.95
N VAL A 27 -10.76 12.79 12.80
CA VAL A 27 -9.87 13.96 12.75
C VAL A 27 -10.70 15.23 12.41
N PRO A 28 -10.64 16.32 13.23
CA PRO A 28 -11.53 17.48 13.09
C PRO A 28 -11.48 18.17 11.72
N GLU A 29 -12.63 18.64 11.23
CA GLU A 29 -12.74 19.51 10.05
C GLU A 29 -11.79 20.73 10.17
N GLY A 30 -10.75 20.78 9.33
CA GLY A 30 -9.91 21.98 9.17
C GLY A 30 -8.39 21.78 9.16
N ALA A 31 -7.87 20.56 9.25
CA ALA A 31 -6.41 20.30 9.27
C ALA A 31 -5.84 19.68 7.98
N TYR A 32 -6.62 19.55 6.90
CA TYR A 32 -6.25 18.70 5.76
C TYR A 32 -5.85 19.47 4.51
N PRO A 33 -4.74 19.10 3.84
CA PRO A 33 -4.41 19.61 2.50
C PRO A 33 -5.22 18.96 1.38
N PHE A 34 -6.08 17.96 1.66
CA PHE A 34 -6.63 17.06 0.65
C PHE A 34 -8.09 16.63 0.87
N THR A 35 -8.97 17.54 1.31
CA THR A 35 -10.41 17.25 1.32
C THR A 35 -10.90 16.92 -0.08
N THR A 36 -10.94 15.63 -0.42
CA THR A 36 -11.40 15.11 -1.70
C THR A 36 -12.94 15.03 -1.65
N ILE A 37 -13.61 15.44 -2.72
CA ILE A 37 -15.09 15.44 -2.83
C ILE A 37 -15.62 14.01 -3.16
N ASP A 38 -14.72 13.05 -3.37
CA ASP A 38 -15.06 11.68 -3.75
C ASP A 38 -15.30 10.79 -2.51
N PRO A 39 -16.50 10.21 -2.32
CA PRO A 39 -16.78 9.29 -1.23
C PRO A 39 -15.99 7.98 -1.27
N SER A 40 -15.31 7.65 -2.37
CA SER A 40 -14.45 6.46 -2.48
C SER A 40 -13.03 6.66 -1.92
N VAL A 41 -12.63 7.89 -1.58
CA VAL A 41 -11.28 8.18 -1.08
C VAL A 41 -11.33 8.54 0.40
N GLY A 42 -10.61 7.77 1.22
CA GLY A 42 -10.45 7.97 2.65
C GLY A 42 -8.99 8.25 3.02
N GLU A 43 -8.80 8.80 4.22
CA GLU A 43 -7.49 8.94 4.85
C GLU A 43 -7.28 7.79 5.84
N ALA A 44 -6.16 7.09 5.69
CA ALA A 44 -5.70 6.06 6.60
C ALA A 44 -4.29 6.42 7.08
N TYR A 45 -3.74 5.61 7.96
CA TYR A 45 -2.39 5.81 8.51
C TYR A 45 -1.60 4.51 8.47
N VAL A 46 -0.29 4.63 8.33
CA VAL A 46 0.65 3.54 8.60
C VAL A 46 1.54 3.88 9.78
N ARG A 47 1.90 2.88 10.58
CA ARG A 47 2.74 3.08 11.77
C ARG A 47 4.21 2.98 11.40
N VAL A 48 4.98 3.91 11.93
CA VAL A 48 6.43 3.95 11.87
C VAL A 48 6.95 4.17 13.28
N ALA A 49 7.93 3.40 13.73
CA ALA A 49 8.59 3.67 15.00
C ALA A 49 9.23 5.07 14.95
N CYS A 50 8.77 5.99 15.80
CA CYS A 50 9.22 7.37 15.77
C CYS A 50 10.71 7.45 16.11
N ALA A 51 11.46 8.29 15.39
CA ALA A 51 12.85 8.56 15.74
C ALA A 51 12.99 9.52 16.92
N ALA A 52 11.98 10.35 17.22
CA ALA A 52 12.07 11.40 18.25
C ALA A 52 12.53 10.94 19.64
N PRO A 53 12.07 9.78 20.18
CA PRO A 53 12.53 9.28 21.47
C PRO A 53 14.04 9.02 21.54
N GLU A 54 14.71 8.78 20.41
CA GLU A 54 16.16 8.54 20.34
C GLU A 54 16.98 9.83 20.54
N PHE A 55 16.34 11.00 20.41
CA PHE A 55 16.98 12.31 20.48
C PHE A 55 16.53 13.13 21.69
N ASP A 56 15.83 12.53 22.66
CA ASP A 56 15.24 13.20 23.81
C ASP A 56 14.27 14.35 23.42
N GLU A 57 13.64 14.25 22.24
CA GLU A 57 12.73 15.25 21.69
C GLU A 57 11.29 14.74 21.70
N THR A 58 10.32 15.66 21.79
CA THR A 58 8.91 15.32 21.60
C THR A 58 8.54 15.45 20.13
N CYS A 59 7.91 14.42 19.57
CA CYS A 59 7.40 14.48 18.21
C CYS A 59 6.23 15.47 18.12
N THR A 60 6.31 16.45 17.21
CA THR A 60 5.25 17.44 16.94
C THR A 60 4.84 17.40 15.47
N PRO A 61 4.12 16.33 15.05
CA PRO A 61 3.67 16.12 13.68
C PRO A 61 3.07 17.36 13.02
N SER A 62 3.51 17.69 11.79
CA SER A 62 2.83 18.64 10.91
C SER A 62 1.60 18.01 10.24
N VAL A 63 1.68 16.72 9.96
CA VAL A 63 0.67 15.85 9.33
C VAL A 63 0.64 14.51 10.05
N GLY A 64 -0.57 13.94 10.17
CA GLY A 64 -0.83 12.79 11.03
C GLY A 64 -0.59 13.08 12.51
N TYR A 65 -0.26 12.06 13.28
CA TYR A 65 -0.06 12.18 14.72
C TYR A 65 1.03 11.21 15.22
N CYS A 66 1.45 11.39 16.47
CA CYS A 66 2.39 10.51 17.13
C CYS A 66 1.81 10.15 18.49
N ASP A 67 1.77 8.86 18.79
CA ASP A 67 1.24 8.32 20.03
C ASP A 67 2.22 7.28 20.58
N ASP A 68 2.59 7.43 21.86
CA ASP A 68 3.58 6.63 22.58
C ASP A 68 4.79 6.13 21.76
N GLY A 69 5.49 7.06 21.08
CA GLY A 69 6.67 6.71 20.27
C GLY A 69 6.37 6.04 18.93
N THR A 70 5.10 5.92 18.54
CA THR A 70 4.64 5.44 17.24
C THR A 70 4.14 6.60 16.39
N ARG A 71 4.73 6.80 15.21
CA ARG A 71 4.32 7.83 14.25
C ARG A 71 3.29 7.24 13.29
N PHE A 72 2.15 7.91 13.17
CA PHE A 72 1.09 7.60 12.22
C PHE A 72 1.25 8.51 10.99
N VAL A 73 1.75 7.95 9.90
CA VAL A 73 2.00 8.66 8.63
C VAL A 73 0.75 8.55 7.75
N PRO A 74 0.15 9.68 7.31
CA PRO A 74 -1.09 9.64 6.54
C PRO A 74 -0.85 9.08 5.14
N VAL A 75 -1.79 8.24 4.70
CA VAL A 75 -1.81 7.59 3.38
C VAL A 75 -3.24 7.66 2.82
N GLN A 76 -3.37 7.63 1.50
CA GLN A 76 -4.68 7.62 0.87
C GLN A 76 -5.17 6.18 0.76
N LEU A 77 -6.43 5.93 1.11
CA LEU A 77 -7.11 4.65 0.89
C LEU A 77 -8.23 4.88 -0.11
N VAL A 78 -8.21 4.15 -1.22
CA VAL A 78 -9.19 4.28 -2.31
C VAL A 78 -10.03 3.02 -2.34
N ASP A 79 -11.35 3.14 -2.16
CA ASP A 79 -12.30 2.06 -2.31
C ASP A 79 -12.55 1.81 -3.80
N VAL A 80 -11.77 0.90 -4.39
CA VAL A 80 -11.89 0.57 -5.81
C VAL A 80 -13.18 -0.21 -6.02
N ALA A 81 -13.98 0.21 -7.01
CA ALA A 81 -15.23 -0.49 -7.35
C ALA A 81 -14.97 -1.98 -7.63
N GLY A 82 -15.89 -2.86 -7.23
CA GLY A 82 -15.68 -4.31 -7.39
C GLY A 82 -15.55 -4.72 -8.86
N LEU A 83 -14.54 -5.55 -9.16
CA LEU A 83 -14.40 -6.19 -10.47
C LEU A 83 -15.51 -7.22 -10.67
N ILE A 84 -16.17 -7.13 -11.82
CA ILE A 84 -17.11 -8.15 -12.30
C ILE A 84 -16.36 -9.04 -13.29
N PRO A 85 -16.57 -10.38 -13.26
CA PRO A 85 -16.00 -11.29 -14.26
C PRO A 85 -16.17 -10.81 -15.71
N GLY A 86 -15.07 -10.84 -16.47
CA GLY A 86 -15.04 -10.39 -17.86
C GLY A 86 -14.98 -8.86 -18.03
N ALA A 87 -14.49 -8.13 -17.02
CA ALA A 87 -14.26 -6.69 -17.11
C ALA A 87 -13.21 -6.36 -18.19
N HIS A 88 -12.17 -7.19 -18.34
CA HIS A 88 -11.17 -7.05 -19.41
C HIS A 88 -11.76 -7.20 -20.84
N GLU A 89 -12.86 -7.95 -21.00
CA GLU A 89 -13.58 -8.11 -22.28
C GLU A 89 -14.49 -6.90 -22.63
N GLY A 90 -14.49 -5.85 -21.82
CA GLY A 90 -15.31 -4.66 -22.03
C GLY A 90 -16.78 -4.78 -21.56
N LYS A 91 -17.09 -5.78 -20.72
CA LYS A 91 -18.40 -5.88 -20.07
C LYS A 91 -18.45 -4.95 -18.84
N GLY A 92 -19.16 -3.83 -18.94
CA GLY A 92 -19.55 -3.01 -17.77
C GLY A 92 -18.62 -1.83 -17.43
N LEU A 93 -18.52 -1.52 -16.13
CA LEU A 93 -17.87 -0.34 -15.50
C LEU A 93 -16.33 -0.25 -15.67
N GLY A 94 -15.75 -1.01 -16.61
CA GLY A 94 -14.30 -1.19 -16.77
C GLY A 94 -13.52 0.13 -16.74
N ASN A 95 -13.92 1.15 -17.50
CA ASN A 95 -13.16 2.42 -17.54
C ASN A 95 -13.12 3.17 -16.19
N GLN A 96 -14.14 3.03 -15.33
CA GLN A 96 -14.14 3.68 -14.01
C GLN A 96 -13.28 2.88 -13.02
N PHE A 97 -13.43 1.54 -13.01
CA PHE A 97 -12.55 0.65 -12.26
C PHE A 97 -11.07 0.91 -12.57
N LEU A 98 -10.74 1.08 -13.84
CA LEU A 98 -9.37 1.36 -14.28
C LEU A 98 -8.88 2.74 -13.86
N SER A 99 -9.76 3.75 -13.81
CA SER A 99 -9.40 5.07 -13.30
C SER A 99 -9.02 4.97 -11.82
N ASP A 100 -9.85 4.31 -11.02
CA ASP A 100 -9.64 4.13 -9.58
C ASP A 100 -8.37 3.28 -9.33
N LEU A 101 -8.13 2.25 -10.14
CA LEU A 101 -6.93 1.41 -10.08
C LEU A 101 -5.65 2.16 -10.49
N ASN A 102 -5.75 3.08 -11.45
CA ASN A 102 -4.61 3.90 -11.89
C ASN A 102 -4.14 4.84 -10.78
N GLU A 103 -5.07 5.32 -9.95
CA GLU A 103 -4.76 6.23 -8.83
C GLU A 103 -3.99 5.53 -7.71
N ALA A 104 -4.24 4.24 -7.48
CA ALA A 104 -3.57 3.43 -6.45
C ALA A 104 -2.12 3.08 -6.81
N ASP A 105 -1.18 3.20 -5.89
CA ASP A 105 0.21 2.75 -6.02
C ASP A 105 0.36 1.25 -5.74
N VAL A 106 -0.45 0.73 -4.82
CA VAL A 106 -0.46 -0.68 -4.39
C VAL A 106 -1.88 -1.12 -4.10
N LEU A 107 -2.16 -2.41 -4.22
CA LEU A 107 -3.47 -2.98 -3.96
C LEU A 107 -3.50 -3.77 -2.65
N VAL A 108 -4.58 -3.62 -1.88
CA VAL A 108 -4.95 -4.55 -0.82
C VAL A 108 -6.18 -5.32 -1.29
N HIS A 109 -6.00 -6.60 -1.59
CA HIS A 109 -7.07 -7.49 -1.99
C HIS A 109 -7.70 -8.15 -0.77
N VAL A 110 -8.90 -7.69 -0.41
CA VAL A 110 -9.73 -8.29 0.64
C VAL A 110 -10.40 -9.53 0.08
N VAL A 111 -10.11 -10.68 0.70
CA VAL A 111 -10.63 -12.00 0.31
C VAL A 111 -11.33 -12.63 1.52
N ASP A 112 -12.45 -13.31 1.28
CA ASP A 112 -13.14 -14.07 2.33
C ASP A 112 -12.47 -15.43 2.51
N PHE A 113 -11.63 -15.57 3.54
CA PHE A 113 -10.95 -16.82 3.81
C PHE A 113 -11.86 -17.88 4.42
N SER A 114 -13.06 -17.53 4.90
CA SER A 114 -14.00 -18.51 5.45
C SER A 114 -14.61 -19.45 4.41
N GLY A 115 -14.46 -19.13 3.11
CA GLY A 115 -15.00 -19.94 2.01
C GLY A 115 -16.53 -19.93 1.95
N LYS A 116 -17.16 -18.90 2.53
CA LYS A 116 -18.63 -18.77 2.66
C LYS A 116 -19.24 -17.81 1.64
N THR A 117 -18.45 -17.21 0.78
CA THR A 117 -18.92 -16.40 -0.37
C THR A 117 -18.31 -16.92 -1.65
N ASP A 118 -19.09 -17.00 -2.72
CA ASP A 118 -18.60 -17.36 -4.05
C ASP A 118 -18.06 -16.15 -4.84
N LEU A 119 -17.70 -16.37 -6.12
CA LEU A 119 -17.16 -15.34 -7.00
C LEU A 119 -18.11 -14.15 -7.22
N GLU A 120 -19.42 -14.33 -7.02
CA GLU A 120 -20.46 -13.32 -7.20
C GLU A 120 -20.77 -12.58 -5.88
N GLY A 121 -20.19 -13.05 -4.77
CA GLY A 121 -20.42 -12.55 -3.42
C GLY A 121 -21.69 -13.13 -2.78
N GLU A 122 -22.22 -14.23 -3.33
CA GLU A 122 -23.38 -14.93 -2.79
C GLU A 122 -22.96 -15.99 -1.76
N PRO A 123 -23.82 -16.28 -0.76
CA PRO A 123 -23.50 -17.29 0.25
C PRO A 123 -23.30 -18.68 -0.37
N THR A 124 -22.18 -19.32 -0.04
CA THR A 124 -21.83 -20.67 -0.47
C THR A 124 -21.18 -21.46 0.67
N GLU A 125 -20.85 -22.72 0.44
CA GLU A 125 -20.12 -23.56 1.39
C GLU A 125 -18.90 -24.18 0.70
N GLY A 126 -17.72 -24.04 1.31
CA GLY A 126 -16.49 -24.71 0.85
C GLY A 126 -15.89 -24.11 -0.41
N HIS A 127 -16.09 -22.82 -0.66
CA HIS A 127 -15.37 -22.08 -1.71
C HIS A 127 -13.89 -21.97 -1.34
N ASP A 128 -12.99 -22.20 -2.30
CA ASP A 128 -11.54 -22.07 -2.08
C ASP A 128 -11.14 -20.59 -2.27
N PRO A 129 -10.60 -19.90 -1.24
CA PRO A 129 -10.16 -18.52 -1.37
C PRO A 129 -9.10 -18.29 -2.45
N ARG A 130 -8.35 -19.35 -2.86
CA ARG A 130 -7.42 -19.30 -3.99
C ARG A 130 -8.11 -18.92 -5.29
N ASP A 131 -9.35 -19.39 -5.51
CA ASP A 131 -10.11 -19.05 -6.71
C ASP A 131 -10.40 -17.54 -6.79
N ASP A 132 -10.50 -16.84 -5.65
CA ASP A 132 -10.69 -15.39 -5.61
C ASP A 132 -9.40 -14.63 -5.94
N ILE A 133 -8.29 -15.07 -5.36
CA ILE A 133 -6.96 -14.49 -5.58
C ILE A 133 -6.56 -14.65 -7.05
N ASP A 134 -6.60 -15.89 -7.55
CA ASP A 134 -6.23 -16.24 -8.92
C ASP A 134 -7.12 -15.51 -9.93
N PHE A 135 -8.43 -15.39 -9.64
CA PHE A 135 -9.34 -14.67 -10.50
C PHE A 135 -8.95 -13.20 -10.67
N LEU A 136 -8.63 -12.49 -9.57
CA LEU A 136 -8.24 -11.09 -9.65
C LEU A 136 -6.91 -10.91 -10.39
N GLU A 137 -5.89 -11.74 -10.07
CA GLU A 137 -4.60 -11.68 -10.75
C GLU A 137 -4.75 -11.89 -12.25
N ASN A 138 -5.52 -12.90 -12.66
CA ASN A 138 -5.75 -13.20 -14.07
C ASN A 138 -6.50 -12.07 -14.79
N GLU A 139 -7.54 -11.47 -14.19
CA GLU A 139 -8.25 -10.34 -14.79
C GLU A 139 -7.34 -9.13 -15.00
N LEU A 140 -6.45 -8.84 -14.03
CA LEU A 140 -5.46 -7.77 -14.15
C LEU A 140 -4.42 -8.09 -15.23
N ASP A 141 -3.86 -9.31 -15.24
CA ASP A 141 -2.87 -9.75 -16.22
C ASP A 141 -3.43 -9.66 -17.65
N MET A 142 -4.64 -10.17 -17.89
CA MET A 142 -5.29 -10.11 -19.20
C MET A 142 -5.59 -8.68 -19.64
N TRP A 143 -5.87 -7.78 -18.70
CA TRP A 143 -6.05 -6.38 -19.00
C TRP A 143 -4.74 -5.69 -19.39
N TYR A 144 -3.66 -5.93 -18.64
CA TYR A 144 -2.33 -5.43 -18.98
C TYR A 144 -1.88 -5.95 -20.35
N LEU A 145 -2.17 -7.21 -20.67
CA LEU A 145 -1.93 -7.78 -22.00
C LEU A 145 -2.65 -6.99 -23.09
N GLY A 146 -3.93 -6.68 -22.90
CA GLY A 146 -4.69 -5.88 -23.86
C GLY A 146 -4.17 -4.44 -24.02
N ILE A 147 -3.48 -3.87 -23.03
CA ILE A 147 -2.77 -2.58 -23.15
C ILE A 147 -1.46 -2.75 -23.90
N LEU A 148 -0.68 -3.78 -23.54
CA LEU A 148 0.59 -4.13 -24.15
C LEU A 148 0.42 -4.37 -25.66
N GLU A 149 -0.58 -5.16 -26.06
CA GLU A 149 -0.89 -5.46 -27.46
C GLU A 149 -1.20 -4.19 -28.27
N LYS A 150 -1.99 -3.26 -27.71
CA LYS A 150 -2.25 -1.97 -28.35
C LYS A 150 -0.99 -1.13 -28.50
N GLY A 151 -0.09 -1.17 -27.51
CA GLY A 151 1.22 -0.55 -27.57
C GLY A 151 2.08 -1.11 -28.70
N ILE A 152 2.12 -2.44 -28.82
CA ILE A 152 2.82 -3.16 -29.89
C ILE A 152 2.23 -2.82 -31.28
N GLU A 153 0.91 -2.85 -31.45
CA GLU A 153 0.25 -2.47 -32.71
C GLU A 153 0.57 -1.02 -33.12
N ARG A 154 0.63 -0.10 -32.15
CA ARG A 154 1.01 1.30 -32.37
C ARG A 154 2.46 1.42 -32.81
N PHE A 155 3.36 0.65 -32.19
CA PHE A 155 4.77 0.57 -32.59
C PHE A 155 4.92 0.05 -34.03
N GLU A 156 4.30 -1.08 -34.36
CA GLU A 156 4.36 -1.70 -35.69
C GLU A 156 3.80 -0.80 -36.79
N SER A 157 2.75 -0.03 -36.50
CA SER A 157 2.13 0.89 -37.46
C SER A 157 2.89 2.21 -37.65
N LYS A 158 3.62 2.67 -36.63
CA LYS A 158 4.36 3.95 -36.63
C LYS A 158 5.75 3.82 -37.27
N TYR A 159 6.39 2.66 -37.20
CA TYR A 159 7.79 2.51 -37.63
C TYR A 159 7.99 1.47 -38.75
N HIS A 160 8.74 1.89 -39.78
CA HIS A 160 9.32 1.02 -40.82
C HIS A 160 10.85 1.22 -40.92
N GLY A 161 11.52 1.75 -39.88
CA GLY A 161 12.92 2.19 -39.93
C GLY A 161 13.64 2.17 -38.57
N ALA A 162 14.95 2.49 -38.58
CA ALA A 162 15.97 2.10 -37.59
C ALA A 162 16.01 2.85 -36.23
N ASP A 163 15.11 3.82 -35.99
CA ASP A 163 15.07 4.61 -34.72
C ASP A 163 13.84 4.27 -33.87
N ALA A 164 13.34 3.03 -33.96
CA ALA A 164 12.18 2.57 -33.21
C ALA A 164 12.61 2.05 -31.82
N SER A 165 12.03 2.61 -30.75
CA SER A 165 12.23 2.20 -29.36
C SER A 165 10.90 1.68 -28.83
N ILE A 166 10.76 0.36 -28.72
CA ILE A 166 9.52 -0.25 -28.23
C ILE A 166 9.29 0.15 -26.78
N GLU A 167 10.37 0.24 -25.99
CA GLU A 167 10.31 0.67 -24.60
C GLU A 167 9.73 2.08 -24.45
N ALA A 168 10.00 3.00 -25.38
CA ALA A 168 9.44 4.35 -25.35
C ALA A 168 7.94 4.39 -25.67
N ASP A 169 7.49 3.65 -26.70
CA ASP A 169 6.06 3.61 -27.05
C ASP A 169 5.23 2.85 -26.00
N LEU A 170 5.78 1.79 -25.39
CA LEU A 170 5.15 1.09 -24.27
C LEU A 170 5.09 1.98 -23.02
N ALA A 171 6.16 2.70 -22.68
CA ALA A 171 6.16 3.65 -21.58
C ALA A 171 5.14 4.79 -21.80
N GLU A 172 4.98 5.30 -23.03
CA GLU A 172 3.94 6.27 -23.37
C GLU A 172 2.54 5.66 -23.16
N GLN A 173 2.34 4.42 -23.61
CA GLN A 173 1.05 3.73 -23.50
C GLN A 173 0.68 3.38 -22.05
N MET A 174 1.69 3.16 -21.20
CA MET A 174 1.57 2.75 -19.80
C MET A 174 1.87 3.87 -18.81
N SER A 175 1.98 5.12 -19.26
CA SER A 175 2.37 6.25 -18.40
C SER A 175 1.42 6.49 -17.22
N ALA A 176 0.16 6.05 -17.35
CA ALA A 176 -0.83 6.10 -16.27
C ALA A 176 -0.45 5.23 -15.06
N PHE A 177 0.43 4.25 -15.24
CA PHE A 177 0.93 3.35 -14.20
C PHE A 177 2.24 3.83 -13.57
N ARG A 178 2.59 5.10 -13.76
CA ARG A 178 3.81 5.74 -13.21
C ARG A 178 5.12 5.07 -13.64
N THR A 179 5.11 4.39 -14.79
CA THR A 179 6.32 3.76 -15.35
C THR A 179 7.03 4.64 -16.39
N ASN A 180 8.30 4.34 -16.66
CA ASN A 180 9.14 5.06 -17.62
C ASN A 180 9.89 4.12 -18.59
N GLU A 181 10.58 4.71 -19.58
CA GLU A 181 11.30 3.99 -20.63
C GLU A 181 12.37 3.03 -20.06
N ASP A 182 13.13 3.48 -19.06
CA ASP A 182 14.21 2.67 -18.47
C ASP A 182 13.65 1.48 -17.69
N GLU A 183 12.55 1.65 -16.96
CA GLU A 183 11.87 0.58 -16.24
C GLU A 183 11.28 -0.47 -17.19
N ILE A 184 10.54 -0.04 -18.22
CA ILE A 184 9.97 -0.95 -19.22
C ILE A 184 11.08 -1.75 -19.89
N LYS A 185 12.18 -1.09 -20.27
CA LYS A 185 13.34 -1.75 -20.84
C LYS A 185 13.95 -2.79 -19.90
N GLN A 186 14.10 -2.46 -18.61
CA GLN A 186 14.60 -3.41 -17.62
C GLN A 186 13.68 -4.61 -17.47
N ILE A 187 12.36 -4.40 -17.49
CA ILE A 187 11.37 -5.47 -17.40
C ILE A 187 11.46 -6.41 -18.60
N ILE A 188 11.48 -5.88 -19.82
CA ILE A 188 11.62 -6.68 -21.06
C ILE A 188 12.88 -7.56 -20.99
N LEU A 189 14.02 -6.96 -20.59
CA LEU A 189 15.28 -7.67 -20.51
C LEU A 189 15.32 -8.69 -19.36
N SER A 190 14.63 -8.45 -18.23
CA SER A 190 14.55 -9.43 -17.15
C SER A 190 13.74 -10.67 -17.51
N GLU A 191 12.75 -10.52 -18.40
CA GLU A 191 12.00 -11.64 -18.98
C GLU A 191 12.79 -12.40 -20.06
N GLY A 192 14.02 -11.96 -20.38
CA GLY A 192 14.89 -12.58 -21.38
C GLY A 192 14.48 -12.27 -22.82
N LEU A 193 13.61 -11.28 -23.02
CA LEU A 193 13.15 -10.81 -24.33
C LEU A 193 14.12 -9.78 -24.91
N ASP A 194 14.17 -9.68 -26.24
CA ASP A 194 14.86 -8.59 -26.92
C ASP A 194 13.93 -7.38 -27.13
N LEU A 195 14.49 -6.24 -27.52
CA LEU A 195 13.73 -5.00 -27.77
C LEU A 195 13.08 -5.00 -29.18
N ASP A 196 12.74 -6.18 -29.70
CA ASP A 196 12.05 -6.35 -30.98
C ASP A 196 10.76 -7.16 -30.75
N PRO A 197 9.58 -6.53 -30.70
CA PRO A 197 8.32 -7.22 -30.41
C PRO A 197 7.91 -8.25 -31.47
N SER A 198 8.56 -8.26 -32.64
CA SER A 198 8.32 -9.30 -33.66
C SER A 198 8.87 -10.67 -33.29
N THR A 199 9.76 -10.74 -32.28
CA THR A 199 10.32 -11.98 -31.76
C THR A 199 9.46 -12.60 -30.66
N TRP A 200 8.57 -11.82 -30.04
CA TRP A 200 7.76 -12.23 -28.89
C TRP A 200 6.54 -13.03 -29.35
N ASP A 201 6.41 -14.25 -28.84
CA ASP A 201 5.21 -15.06 -29.02
C ASP A 201 4.09 -14.67 -28.05
N GLU A 202 2.98 -15.43 -28.06
CA GLU A 202 1.81 -15.17 -27.19
C GLU A 202 2.16 -15.33 -25.71
N ALA A 203 2.96 -16.34 -25.36
CA ALA A 203 3.36 -16.59 -23.98
C ALA A 203 4.35 -15.53 -23.47
N ASP A 204 5.26 -15.07 -24.33
CA ASP A 204 6.18 -13.97 -24.03
C ASP A 204 5.42 -12.69 -23.67
N ARG A 205 4.37 -12.36 -24.44
CA ARG A 205 3.53 -11.17 -24.21
C ARG A 205 2.72 -11.29 -22.92
N GLU A 206 2.15 -12.47 -22.65
CA GLU A 206 1.44 -12.75 -21.39
C GLU A 206 2.38 -12.60 -20.18
N SER A 207 3.59 -13.17 -20.25
CA SER A 207 4.59 -13.07 -19.18
C SER A 207 5.03 -11.63 -18.95
N LEU A 208 5.32 -10.90 -20.04
CA LEU A 208 5.71 -9.50 -19.98
C LEU A 208 4.59 -8.63 -19.37
N ALA A 209 3.33 -8.83 -19.77
CA ALA A 209 2.18 -8.12 -19.22
C ALA A 209 2.02 -8.36 -17.71
N ARG A 210 2.14 -9.62 -17.28
CA ARG A 210 2.11 -10.01 -15.86
C ARG A 210 3.25 -9.36 -15.08
N GLU A 211 4.48 -9.38 -15.59
CA GLU A 211 5.63 -8.81 -14.90
C GLU A 211 5.50 -7.28 -14.78
N ILE A 212 5.05 -6.60 -15.83
CA ILE A 212 4.73 -5.17 -15.77
C ILE A 212 3.68 -4.92 -14.68
N ARG A 213 2.57 -5.67 -14.67
CA ARG A 213 1.52 -5.55 -13.65
C ARG A 213 2.08 -5.71 -12.24
N LYS A 214 2.91 -6.73 -12.00
CA LYS A 214 3.50 -7.00 -10.69
C LYS A 214 4.36 -5.85 -10.18
N ARG A 215 5.13 -5.20 -11.07
CA ARG A 215 5.98 -4.07 -10.68
C ARG A 215 5.23 -2.75 -10.51
N THR A 216 4.24 -2.49 -11.35
CA THR A 216 3.51 -1.21 -11.32
C THR A 216 2.30 -1.21 -10.41
N LYS A 217 1.75 -2.40 -10.09
CA LYS A 217 0.62 -2.64 -9.19
C LYS A 217 0.89 -3.87 -8.32
N PRO A 218 1.86 -3.79 -7.40
CA PRO A 218 2.05 -4.84 -6.42
C PRO A 218 0.78 -4.97 -5.55
N MET A 219 0.62 -6.13 -4.91
CA MET A 219 -0.61 -6.48 -4.22
C MET A 219 -0.33 -7.25 -2.93
N VAL A 220 -1.13 -6.99 -1.91
CA VAL A 220 -1.19 -7.71 -0.64
C VAL A 220 -2.58 -8.34 -0.50
N ILE A 221 -2.63 -9.56 0.02
CA ILE A 221 -3.90 -10.23 0.36
C ILE A 221 -4.24 -9.95 1.82
N ALA A 222 -5.38 -9.31 2.05
CA ALA A 222 -6.01 -9.25 3.36
C ALA A 222 -6.94 -10.47 3.50
N ALA A 223 -6.46 -11.51 4.18
CA ALA A 223 -7.18 -12.74 4.46
C ALA A 223 -8.26 -12.50 5.52
N ASN A 224 -9.38 -11.93 5.08
CA ASN A 224 -10.40 -11.37 5.95
C ASN A 224 -11.33 -12.47 6.51
N LYS A 225 -11.98 -12.14 7.63
CA LYS A 225 -12.83 -13.04 8.43
C LYS A 225 -12.03 -14.15 9.10
N ILE A 226 -10.78 -13.87 9.49
CA ILE A 226 -9.91 -14.82 10.21
C ILE A 226 -10.50 -15.27 11.56
N ASP A 227 -11.47 -14.53 12.09
CA ASP A 227 -12.30 -14.93 13.23
C ASP A 227 -13.13 -16.20 12.99
N ASP A 228 -13.26 -16.65 11.74
CA ASP A 228 -13.88 -17.93 11.40
C ASP A 228 -12.87 -19.09 11.45
N PRO A 229 -13.17 -20.22 12.12
CA PRO A 229 -12.26 -21.37 12.15
C PRO A 229 -11.89 -21.91 10.77
N ALA A 230 -12.81 -21.86 9.80
CA ALA A 230 -12.51 -22.29 8.44
C ALA A 230 -11.51 -21.35 7.74
N ALA A 231 -11.55 -20.05 8.09
CA ALA A 231 -10.60 -19.08 7.57
C ALA A 231 -9.19 -19.32 8.11
N ALA A 232 -9.05 -19.67 9.38
CA ALA A 232 -7.75 -20.02 9.96
C ALA A 232 -7.11 -21.25 9.31
N GLU A 233 -7.91 -22.29 9.01
CA GLU A 233 -7.45 -23.48 8.28
C GLU A 233 -7.01 -23.13 6.85
N ASN A 234 -7.85 -22.41 6.09
CA ASN A 234 -7.52 -21.97 4.75
C ASN A 234 -6.28 -21.05 4.73
N PHE A 235 -6.14 -20.15 5.70
CA PHE A 235 -4.99 -19.27 5.82
C PHE A 235 -3.70 -20.06 6.02
N ALA A 236 -3.68 -21.03 6.93
CA ALA A 236 -2.52 -21.87 7.18
C ALA A 236 -2.10 -22.66 5.91
N ASP A 237 -3.07 -23.14 5.14
CA ASP A 237 -2.83 -23.89 3.92
C ASP A 237 -2.37 -23.00 2.75
N ILE A 238 -2.96 -21.81 2.58
CA ILE A 238 -2.64 -20.89 1.47
C ILE A 238 -1.32 -20.15 1.73
N ALA A 239 -1.10 -19.65 2.94
CA ALA A 239 0.13 -18.94 3.29
C ALA A 239 1.39 -19.84 3.27
N ALA A 240 1.22 -21.16 3.27
CA ALA A 240 2.30 -22.13 3.15
C ALA A 240 2.53 -22.64 1.72
N ASP A 241 1.70 -22.22 0.76
CA ASP A 241 1.76 -22.68 -0.63
C ASP A 241 2.74 -21.79 -1.45
N PRO A 242 3.84 -22.35 -1.97
CA PRO A 242 4.84 -21.59 -2.73
C PRO A 242 4.29 -20.92 -3.99
N ALA A 243 3.10 -21.32 -4.48
CA ALA A 243 2.44 -20.66 -5.60
C ALA A 243 2.06 -19.20 -5.29
N TYR A 244 1.97 -18.83 -4.00
CA TYR A 244 1.57 -17.51 -3.53
C TYR A 244 2.70 -16.74 -2.82
N ASP A 245 3.95 -17.22 -2.87
CA ASP A 245 5.12 -16.55 -2.27
C ASP A 245 5.35 -15.13 -2.81
N HIS A 246 4.80 -14.79 -3.98
CA HIS A 246 4.86 -13.44 -4.56
C HIS A 246 3.85 -12.45 -3.96
N LEU A 247 2.97 -12.90 -3.07
CA LEU A 247 1.96 -12.07 -2.42
C LEU A 247 2.15 -12.11 -0.90
N PRO A 248 2.36 -10.96 -0.24
CA PRO A 248 2.19 -10.90 1.21
C PRO A 248 0.73 -11.22 1.56
N ILE A 249 0.51 -12.18 2.46
CA ILE A 249 -0.82 -12.58 2.93
C ILE A 249 -0.92 -12.25 4.42
N VAL A 250 -1.81 -11.32 4.76
CA VAL A 250 -2.02 -10.83 6.13
C VAL A 250 -3.35 -11.36 6.66
N PRO A 251 -3.38 -12.12 7.77
CA PRO A 251 -4.62 -12.53 8.41
C PRO A 251 -5.35 -11.29 8.94
N ALA A 252 -6.64 -11.15 8.65
CA ALA A 252 -7.38 -9.95 9.01
C ALA A 252 -8.81 -10.24 9.52
N SER A 253 -9.28 -9.40 10.44
CA SER A 253 -10.69 -9.29 10.81
C SER A 253 -11.12 -7.82 10.82
N ALA A 254 -11.67 -7.37 9.70
CA ALA A 254 -12.25 -6.04 9.59
C ALA A 254 -13.40 -5.81 10.59
N HIS A 255 -14.12 -6.87 10.96
CA HIS A 255 -15.20 -6.79 11.94
C HIS A 255 -14.65 -6.53 13.35
N ALA A 256 -13.57 -7.22 13.74
CA ALA A 256 -12.91 -7.00 15.02
C ALA A 256 -12.34 -5.58 15.13
N GLU A 257 -11.62 -5.11 14.11
CA GLU A 257 -11.06 -3.74 14.09
C GLU A 257 -12.15 -2.67 14.24
N LYS A 258 -13.24 -2.81 13.48
CA LYS A 258 -14.38 -1.89 13.58
C LYS A 258 -15.01 -1.91 14.98
N ALA A 259 -15.12 -3.08 15.60
CA ALA A 259 -15.69 -3.21 16.94
C ALA A 259 -14.81 -2.57 18.02
N LEU A 260 -13.49 -2.73 17.92
CA LEU A 260 -12.52 -2.09 18.84
C LEU A 260 -12.57 -0.57 18.70
N LYS A 261 -12.48 -0.03 17.48
CA LYS A 261 -12.59 1.42 17.24
C LYS A 261 -13.90 2.00 17.77
N ALA A 262 -15.03 1.35 17.50
CA ALA A 262 -16.33 1.81 18.00
C ALA A 262 -16.43 1.76 19.54
N ALA A 263 -15.74 0.81 20.19
CA ALA A 263 -15.70 0.72 21.65
C ALA A 263 -14.80 1.80 22.27
N ASP A 264 -13.68 2.12 21.61
CA ASP A 264 -12.75 3.20 22.00
C ASP A 264 -13.42 4.58 21.86
N GLU A 265 -14.07 4.84 20.71
CA GLU A 265 -14.87 6.06 20.48
C GLU A 265 -16.00 6.21 21.51
N ALA A 266 -16.56 5.09 21.98
CA ALA A 266 -17.58 5.08 23.02
C ALA A 266 -17.02 5.22 24.45
N GLY A 267 -15.70 5.37 24.61
CA GLY A 267 -14.99 5.51 25.88
C GLY A 267 -15.04 4.25 26.75
N ARG A 268 -15.19 3.06 26.13
CA ARG A 268 -15.29 1.77 26.83
C ARG A 268 -13.94 1.10 26.98
N ILE A 269 -13.08 1.28 25.99
CA ILE A 269 -11.73 0.77 25.97
C ILE A 269 -10.75 1.89 25.64
N ASP A 270 -9.47 1.64 25.87
CA ASP A 270 -8.34 2.39 25.34
C ASP A 270 -7.66 1.49 24.31
N TYR A 271 -7.75 1.86 23.03
CA TYR A 271 -7.25 1.06 21.92
C TYR A 271 -6.56 1.92 20.86
N THR A 272 -5.29 1.64 20.60
CA THR A 272 -4.57 2.18 19.47
C THR A 272 -4.76 1.29 18.23
N PRO A 273 -5.15 1.83 17.05
CA PRO A 273 -5.36 1.01 15.86
C PRO A 273 -4.16 0.13 15.47
N GLY A 274 -4.43 -1.16 15.29
CA GLY A 274 -3.44 -2.19 15.01
C GLY A 274 -2.66 -2.69 16.23
N ALA A 275 -2.98 -2.25 17.45
CA ALA A 275 -2.40 -2.82 18.66
C ALA A 275 -2.81 -4.29 18.85
N ASP A 276 -1.99 -5.02 19.58
CA ASP A 276 -2.19 -6.43 19.93
C ASP A 276 -2.99 -6.62 21.24
N ASP A 277 -3.33 -5.54 21.94
CA ASP A 277 -4.22 -5.56 23.11
C ASP A 277 -4.98 -4.22 23.25
N PHE A 278 -5.91 -4.18 24.20
CA PHE A 278 -6.66 -2.99 24.60
C PHE A 278 -7.00 -3.04 26.10
N ASP A 279 -7.11 -1.88 26.72
CA ASP A 279 -7.46 -1.76 28.14
C ASP A 279 -8.96 -1.43 28.31
N LEU A 280 -9.61 -2.03 29.31
CA LEU A 280 -11.00 -1.68 29.67
C LEU A 280 -11.00 -0.41 30.55
N VAL A 281 -11.72 0.62 30.11
CA VAL A 281 -11.77 1.93 30.79
C VAL A 281 -13.09 2.15 31.53
N ASP A 282 -14.17 1.50 31.10
CA ASP A 282 -15.50 1.61 31.72
C ASP A 282 -16.20 0.24 31.82
N ASP A 283 -17.27 0.17 32.59
CA ASP A 283 -18.11 -1.01 32.68
C ASP A 283 -18.78 -1.29 31.32
N VAL A 284 -18.71 -2.54 30.89
CA VAL A 284 -19.34 -3.06 29.67
C VAL A 284 -20.42 -4.09 30.02
N SER A 285 -21.41 -4.27 29.15
CA SER A 285 -22.42 -5.32 29.34
C SER A 285 -21.80 -6.72 29.27
N GLU A 286 -22.47 -7.75 29.79
CA GLU A 286 -22.00 -9.14 29.69
C GLU A 286 -21.80 -9.59 28.22
N GLU A 287 -22.66 -9.11 27.32
CA GLU A 287 -22.57 -9.39 25.88
C GLU A 287 -21.37 -8.69 25.23
N GLN A 288 -21.13 -7.43 25.59
CA GLN A 288 -19.96 -6.68 25.11
C GLN A 288 -18.67 -7.28 25.63
N ALA A 289 -18.62 -7.66 26.91
CA ALA A 289 -17.46 -8.34 27.50
C ALA A 289 -17.16 -9.66 26.77
N ALA A 290 -18.18 -10.46 26.46
CA ALA A 290 -18.00 -11.71 25.73
C ALA A 290 -17.51 -11.49 24.28
N GLY A 291 -17.92 -10.40 23.63
CA GLY A 291 -17.43 -10.00 22.31
C GLY A 291 -15.98 -9.51 22.34
N LEU A 292 -15.63 -8.66 23.30
CA LEU A 292 -14.27 -8.16 23.51
C LEU A 292 -13.30 -9.29 23.85
N GLU A 293 -13.71 -10.28 24.64
CA GLU A 293 -12.88 -11.45 24.95
C GLU A 293 -12.60 -12.31 23.71
N GLN A 294 -13.58 -12.46 22.81
CA GLN A 294 -13.36 -13.15 21.52
C GLN A 294 -12.36 -12.38 20.65
N ILE A 295 -12.47 -11.06 20.62
CA ILE A 295 -11.51 -10.21 19.89
C ILE A 295 -10.13 -10.33 20.51
N ARG A 296 -9.99 -10.27 21.84
CA ARG A 296 -8.70 -10.43 22.51
C ARG A 296 -8.04 -11.77 22.18
N SER A 297 -8.81 -12.87 22.14
CA SER A 297 -8.27 -14.17 21.69
C SER A 297 -7.74 -14.13 20.25
N LEU A 298 -8.40 -13.37 19.35
CA LEU A 298 -7.93 -13.16 17.98
C LEU A 298 -6.65 -12.32 17.95
N LEU A 299 -6.55 -11.27 18.77
CA LEU A 299 -5.35 -10.45 18.88
C LEU A 299 -4.16 -11.26 19.42
N ASP A 300 -4.37 -12.09 20.44
CA ASP A 300 -3.35 -12.98 21.01
C ASP A 300 -2.81 -13.98 19.97
N GLU A 301 -3.67 -14.45 19.07
CA GLU A 301 -3.31 -15.43 18.04
C GLU A 301 -2.56 -14.81 16.85
N HIS A 302 -2.99 -13.63 16.40
CA HIS A 302 -2.49 -13.00 15.17
C HIS A 302 -1.63 -11.75 15.38
N GLY A 303 -1.45 -11.29 16.62
CA GLY A 303 -0.69 -10.08 16.95
C GLY A 303 -1.39 -8.78 16.55
N GLY A 304 -2.72 -8.81 16.42
CA GLY A 304 -3.53 -7.68 15.97
C GLY A 304 -4.76 -8.11 15.16
N THR A 305 -5.55 -7.14 14.71
CA THR A 305 -6.70 -7.39 13.83
C THR A 305 -6.34 -7.56 12.36
N GLY A 306 -5.10 -7.24 11.96
CA GLY A 306 -4.59 -7.36 10.60
C GLY A 306 -5.00 -6.26 9.62
N VAL A 307 -5.97 -5.39 9.95
CA VAL A 307 -6.36 -4.27 9.08
C VAL A 307 -5.19 -3.30 8.91
N GLN A 308 -4.63 -2.84 10.02
CA GLN A 308 -3.48 -1.93 10.05
C GLN A 308 -2.25 -2.58 9.41
N SER A 309 -1.96 -3.83 9.77
CA SER A 309 -0.84 -4.60 9.22
C SER A 309 -0.95 -4.84 7.72
N SER A 310 -2.15 -4.93 7.15
CA SER A 310 -2.34 -5.07 5.70
C SER A 310 -1.97 -3.78 4.95
N LEU A 311 -2.26 -2.61 5.51
CA LEU A 311 -1.83 -1.33 4.94
C LEU A 311 -0.31 -1.16 5.04
N GLU A 312 0.25 -1.58 6.17
CA GLU A 312 1.70 -1.56 6.41
C GLU A 312 2.43 -2.52 5.46
N ALA A 313 1.94 -3.75 5.29
CA ALA A 313 2.48 -4.69 4.31
C ALA A 313 2.37 -4.14 2.88
N ALA A 314 1.31 -3.43 2.54
CA ALA A 314 1.16 -2.83 1.22
C ALA A 314 2.26 -1.78 0.94
N LEU A 315 2.66 -1.00 1.94
CA LEU A 315 3.69 0.03 1.76
C LEU A 315 5.10 -0.50 1.99
N PHE A 316 5.33 -1.26 3.04
CA PHE A 316 6.67 -1.67 3.46
C PHE A 316 7.11 -3.00 2.86
N ASP A 317 6.20 -3.96 2.64
CA ASP A 317 6.58 -5.26 2.07
C ASP A 317 6.40 -5.29 0.54
N ALA A 318 5.29 -4.72 0.04
CA ALA A 318 4.94 -4.80 -1.38
C ALA A 318 5.51 -3.66 -2.23
N LEU A 319 5.61 -2.43 -1.68
CA LEU A 319 6.26 -1.29 -2.34
C LEU A 319 7.71 -1.06 -1.86
N ASP A 320 8.17 -1.80 -0.85
CA ASP A 320 9.50 -1.68 -0.27
C ASP A 320 9.83 -0.21 0.12
N LEU A 321 8.89 0.45 0.80
CA LEU A 321 9.10 1.83 1.25
C LEU A 321 9.89 1.87 2.56
N ILE A 322 10.62 2.97 2.75
CA ILE A 322 11.33 3.33 3.98
C ILE A 322 10.80 4.66 4.51
N ALA A 323 10.80 4.83 5.83
CA ALA A 323 10.42 6.08 6.46
C ALA A 323 11.66 6.93 6.78
N VAL A 324 11.71 8.17 6.30
CA VAL A 324 12.83 9.10 6.54
C VAL A 324 12.33 10.36 7.25
N PHE A 325 13.06 10.78 8.27
CA PHE A 325 12.76 11.94 9.09
C PHE A 325 13.73 13.09 8.76
N PRO A 326 13.24 14.32 8.51
CA PRO A 326 14.11 15.49 8.48
C PRO A 326 14.67 15.76 9.87
N GLY A 327 15.96 16.07 9.95
CA GLY A 327 16.68 16.32 11.19
C GLY A 327 17.37 17.69 11.24
N SER A 328 17.96 17.97 12.41
CA SER A 328 18.88 19.08 12.66
C SER A 328 19.91 18.62 13.70
N ASP A 329 21.18 18.52 13.31
CA ASP A 329 22.33 18.13 14.12
C ASP A 329 22.87 19.31 14.95
N ASP A 330 22.60 20.55 14.52
CA ASP A 330 23.12 21.79 15.13
C ASP A 330 22.54 22.15 16.52
N GLY A 331 21.65 21.31 17.06
CA GLY A 331 21.01 21.59 18.34
C GLY A 331 19.92 22.67 18.26
N SER A 332 19.72 23.30 17.10
CA SER A 332 18.72 24.34 16.93
C SER A 332 17.35 23.68 16.88
N THR A 333 16.52 24.02 17.87
CA THR A 333 15.09 23.88 17.72
C THR A 333 14.66 25.04 16.85
N SER A 334 14.32 24.79 15.58
CA SER A 334 13.38 25.69 14.92
C SER A 334 12.19 25.88 15.86
N GLU A 335 11.55 27.06 15.90
CA GLU A 335 10.37 27.31 16.76
C GLU A 335 9.24 26.28 16.56
N LYS A 336 9.35 25.41 15.55
CA LYS A 336 8.37 24.41 15.14
C LYS A 336 8.71 22.95 15.58
N GLY A 337 9.89 22.68 16.12
CA GLY A 337 10.36 21.33 16.53
C GLY A 337 11.08 20.54 15.41
N ARG A 338 11.86 19.51 15.76
CA ARG A 338 12.70 18.72 14.80
C ARG A 338 11.94 17.59 14.08
N PHE A 339 11.06 16.86 14.77
CA PHE A 339 10.36 15.69 14.22
C PHE A 339 8.94 16.01 13.74
N ARG A 340 8.81 17.03 12.90
CA ARG A 340 7.51 17.45 12.38
C ARG A 340 7.03 16.59 11.24
N ASP A 341 7.91 16.31 10.29
CA ASP A 341 7.59 15.60 9.07
C ASP A 341 8.19 14.19 9.11
N CYS A 342 7.56 13.27 8.39
CA CYS A 342 8.01 11.92 8.15
C CYS A 342 7.61 11.58 6.72
N PHE A 343 8.59 11.22 5.90
CA PHE A 343 8.38 10.95 4.48
C PHE A 343 8.57 9.48 4.20
N LEU A 344 7.70 8.92 3.34
CA LEU A 344 7.89 7.57 2.81
C LEU A 344 8.57 7.69 1.45
N LEU A 345 9.61 6.90 1.24
CA LEU A 345 10.40 6.86 0.00
C LEU A 345 10.63 5.41 -0.40
N PRO A 346 10.81 5.09 -1.69
CA PRO A 346 11.25 3.75 -2.09
C PRO A 346 12.61 3.38 -1.46
N ALA A 347 12.81 2.13 -1.08
CA ALA A 347 14.10 1.62 -0.68
C ALA A 347 15.16 1.86 -1.78
N GLY A 348 16.40 2.13 -1.36
CA GLY A 348 17.47 2.56 -2.26
C GLY A 348 17.41 4.03 -2.67
N SER A 349 16.40 4.80 -2.20
CA SER A 349 16.39 6.26 -2.36
C SER A 349 17.62 6.88 -1.71
N THR A 350 18.19 7.86 -2.40
CA THR A 350 19.39 8.56 -1.96
C THR A 350 19.08 9.84 -1.17
N THR A 351 20.11 10.43 -0.57
CA THR A 351 20.00 11.76 0.07
C THR A 351 19.51 12.83 -0.90
N GLU A 352 19.91 12.73 -2.18
CA GLU A 352 19.43 13.62 -3.25
C GLU A 352 17.95 13.40 -3.58
N ASP A 353 17.51 12.14 -3.64
CA ASP A 353 16.09 11.81 -3.84
C ASP A 353 15.23 12.33 -2.70
N PHE A 354 15.71 12.20 -1.46
CA PHE A 354 15.03 12.77 -0.29
C PHE A 354 14.92 14.29 -0.37
N ALA A 355 16.01 14.99 -0.74
CA ALA A 355 15.98 16.44 -0.92
C ALA A 355 14.97 16.87 -1.99
N ASN A 356 14.97 16.20 -3.14
CA ASN A 356 14.02 16.43 -4.23
C ASN A 356 12.57 16.13 -3.82
N HIS A 357 12.36 15.10 -2.99
CA HIS A 357 11.03 14.76 -2.48
C HIS A 357 10.45 15.87 -1.60
N ILE A 358 11.28 16.50 -0.76
CA ILE A 358 10.85 17.63 0.06
C ILE A 358 10.56 18.85 -0.82
N HIS A 359 11.52 19.24 -1.66
CA HIS A 359 11.35 20.33 -2.61
C HIS A 359 12.47 20.33 -3.66
N THR A 360 12.15 20.59 -4.92
CA THR A 360 13.14 20.61 -6.02
C THR A 360 14.31 21.56 -5.76
N ASP A 361 14.04 22.76 -5.22
CA ASP A 361 15.10 23.73 -4.87
C ASP A 361 16.10 23.21 -3.81
N LEU A 362 15.67 22.28 -2.93
CA LEU A 362 16.57 21.67 -1.94
C LEU A 362 17.46 20.62 -2.60
N GLY A 363 16.93 19.86 -3.56
CA GLY A 363 17.70 18.91 -4.36
C GLY A 363 18.72 19.62 -5.25
N ASP A 364 18.28 20.61 -6.04
CA ASP A 364 19.16 21.41 -6.91
C ASP A 364 20.28 22.13 -6.14
N GLY A 365 19.99 22.52 -4.90
CA GLY A 365 20.92 23.21 -4.00
C GLY A 365 21.69 22.30 -3.04
N LEU A 366 21.54 20.98 -3.11
CA LEU A 366 22.09 20.05 -2.13
C LEU A 366 23.64 20.07 -2.15
N LEU A 367 24.25 20.37 -1.01
CA LEU A 367 25.69 20.25 -0.82
C LEU A 367 26.06 18.87 -0.26
N HIS A 368 25.36 18.45 0.79
CA HIS A 368 25.48 17.15 1.45
C HIS A 368 24.33 16.98 2.46
N GLY A 369 24.14 15.76 2.94
CA GLY A 369 23.33 15.50 4.13
C GLY A 369 24.21 15.30 5.37
N ILE A 370 23.59 15.32 6.54
CA ILE A 370 24.17 14.87 7.81
C ILE A 370 23.24 13.80 8.38
N ASP A 371 23.77 12.60 8.63
CA ASP A 371 23.10 11.61 9.46
C ASP A 371 23.18 12.07 10.92
N CYS A 372 22.04 12.45 11.49
CA CYS A 372 21.93 13.00 12.84
C CYS A 372 22.22 11.96 13.94
N ARG A 373 22.17 10.66 13.66
CA ARG A 373 22.53 9.63 14.67
C ARG A 373 24.03 9.50 14.83
N SER A 374 24.77 9.52 13.72
CA SER A 374 26.22 9.40 13.74
C SER A 374 26.95 10.74 13.72
N SER A 375 26.23 11.85 13.51
CA SER A 375 26.74 13.19 13.21
C SER A 375 27.80 13.16 12.12
N ARG A 376 27.56 12.36 11.07
CA ARG A 376 28.47 12.21 9.92
C ARG A 376 27.86 12.83 8.68
N GLN A 377 28.72 13.48 7.92
CA GLN A 377 28.39 13.95 6.58
C GLN A 377 28.17 12.75 5.65
N ILE A 378 27.04 12.77 4.94
CA ILE A 378 26.67 11.82 3.89
C ILE A 378 26.58 12.54 2.54
N GLY A 379 27.01 11.88 1.47
CA GLY A 379 26.97 12.44 0.12
C GLY A 379 25.58 12.36 -0.50
N GLY A 380 25.33 13.09 -1.60
CA GLY A 380 24.04 13.06 -2.31
C GLY A 380 23.61 11.65 -2.73
N GLY A 381 24.53 10.86 -3.26
CA GLY A 381 24.27 9.46 -3.65
C GLY A 381 24.37 8.43 -2.51
N HIS A 382 24.30 8.85 -1.24
CA HIS A 382 24.18 7.91 -0.13
C HIS A 382 22.75 7.37 -0.09
N GLU A 383 22.59 6.06 -0.23
CA GLU A 383 21.33 5.35 -0.01
C GLU A 383 20.91 5.48 1.45
N LEU A 384 19.64 5.80 1.67
CA LEU A 384 19.06 5.99 2.99
C LEU A 384 18.47 4.67 3.49
N ASP A 385 18.57 4.45 4.80
CA ASP A 385 17.99 3.32 5.49
C ASP A 385 16.67 3.71 6.19
N ASP A 386 15.86 2.70 6.53
CA ASP A 386 14.62 2.94 7.27
C ASP A 386 14.86 3.64 8.61
N ARG A 387 14.00 4.62 8.89
CA ARG A 387 14.03 5.56 10.02
C ARG A 387 15.23 6.49 10.05
N ASP A 388 15.96 6.67 8.94
CA ASP A 388 17.06 7.64 8.90
C ASP A 388 16.59 9.05 9.27
N VAL A 389 17.46 9.76 10.01
CA VAL A 389 17.23 11.14 10.43
C VAL A 389 18.29 12.00 9.76
N VAL A 390 17.89 12.74 8.73
CA VAL A 390 18.81 13.44 7.83
C VAL A 390 18.58 14.94 7.89
N GLU A 391 19.63 15.68 8.22
CA GLU A 391 19.69 17.13 7.98
C GLU A 391 20.22 17.39 6.57
N LEU A 392 19.49 18.19 5.79
CA LEU A 392 19.90 18.58 4.44
C LEU A 392 20.63 19.92 4.48
N VAL A 393 21.90 19.92 4.06
CA VAL A 393 22.70 21.14 3.93
C VAL A 393 22.66 21.59 2.48
N THR A 394 22.06 22.75 2.23
CA THR A 394 21.88 23.31 0.89
C THR A 394 22.59 24.65 0.73
N THR A 395 22.79 25.10 -0.50
CA THR A 395 23.43 26.39 -0.80
C THR A 395 22.55 27.62 -0.53
N ASN A 396 21.26 27.43 -0.25
CA ASN A 396 20.24 28.48 -0.22
C ASN A 396 20.01 29.06 1.18
#